data_AF-B4WWD8-F1
#
_entry.id   AF-B4WWD8-F1
#
_cell.length_a   1.000
_cell.length_b   1.000
_cell.length_c   1.000
_cell.angle_alpha   90.00
_cell.angle_beta   90.00
_cell.angle_gamma   90.00
#
_symmetry.space_group_name_H-M   'P 1'
#
loop_
_entity.id
_entity.type
_entity.pdbx_description
1 polymer ?
#
loop_
_entity_poly.entity_id
_entity_poly.type
_entity_poly.pdbx_seq_one_letter_code
_entity_poly.pdbx_strand_id
1 'polypeptide(L)'
;MVRQKKAPNRVDDLLDELLEDCSSTEDILGESGLMSQIKKRLVERALAGELNHHLKSEQPDEKPSNSRNGSSRAVPYSSNQA
;
A
#
# COMPACT_ATOMS: atom_id res chain seq x y z
N MET A 1 -35.15 -13.47 -8.47
CA MET A 1 -33.79 -13.81 -7.99
C MET A 1 -33.56 -13.08 -6.67
N VAL A 2 -33.44 -13.81 -5.56
CA VAL A 2 -33.16 -13.20 -4.24
C VAL A 2 -31.67 -12.90 -4.17
N ARG A 3 -31.30 -11.61 -4.11
CA ARG A 3 -29.91 -11.20 -3.82
C ARG A 3 -29.59 -11.62 -2.39
N GLN A 4 -28.73 -12.61 -2.22
CA GLN A 4 -28.19 -12.95 -0.91
C GLN A 4 -27.40 -11.76 -0.38
N LYS A 5 -27.78 -11.22 0.78
CA LYS A 5 -27.03 -10.16 1.45
C LYS A 5 -25.75 -10.78 2.00
N LYS A 6 -24.60 -10.38 1.47
CA LYS A 6 -23.29 -10.77 1.98
C LYS A 6 -23.14 -10.18 3.39
N ALA A 7 -22.70 -10.99 4.34
CA ALA A 7 -22.43 -10.51 5.69
C ALA A 7 -21.38 -9.40 5.61
N PRO A 8 -21.58 -8.25 6.28
CA PRO A 8 -20.58 -7.20 6.30
C PRO A 8 -19.31 -7.79 6.91
N ASN A 9 -18.20 -7.63 6.19
CA ASN A 9 -16.90 -8.01 6.70
C ASN A 9 -16.12 -6.74 7.05
N ARG A 10 -15.04 -6.89 7.83
CA ARG A 10 -14.18 -5.78 8.24
C ARG A 10 -13.62 -4.97 7.05
N VAL A 11 -13.58 -5.56 5.85
CA VAL A 11 -13.13 -4.84 4.64
C VAL A 11 -14.19 -3.85 4.20
N ASP A 12 -15.46 -4.21 4.26
CA ASP A 12 -16.58 -3.33 3.93
C ASP A 12 -16.58 -2.09 4.85
N ASP A 13 -16.40 -2.29 6.17
CA ASP A 13 -16.34 -1.18 7.14
C ASP A 13 -15.16 -0.21 6.85
N LEU A 14 -14.00 -0.75 6.49
CA LEU A 14 -12.82 0.05 6.14
C LEU A 14 -12.99 0.78 4.80
N LEU A 15 -13.72 0.18 3.86
CA LEU A 15 -14.03 0.83 2.58
C LEU A 15 -14.98 2.01 2.81
N ASP A 16 -15.97 1.86 3.67
CA ASP A 16 -16.89 2.95 4.03
C ASP A 16 -16.12 4.12 4.69
N GLU A 17 -15.22 3.83 5.65
CA GLU A 17 -14.35 4.85 6.26
C GLU A 17 -13.46 5.56 5.23
N LEU A 18 -12.85 4.81 4.30
CA LEU A 18 -11.98 5.38 3.28
C LEU A 18 -12.73 6.22 2.24
N LEU A 19 -14.01 5.92 2.01
CA LEU A 19 -14.85 6.61 1.04
C LEU A 19 -15.56 7.83 1.62
N GLU A 20 -15.61 7.99 2.94
CA GLU A 20 -16.30 9.09 3.63
C GLU A 20 -15.80 10.47 3.17
N ASP A 21 -14.50 10.60 2.92
CA ASP A 21 -13.85 11.83 2.45
C ASP A 21 -13.86 11.99 0.91
N CYS A 22 -14.39 11.02 0.16
CA CYS A 22 -14.38 11.03 -1.31
C CYS A 22 -15.71 11.54 -1.86
N SER A 23 -15.70 12.72 -2.48
CA SER A 23 -16.92 13.37 -2.99
C SER A 23 -17.23 13.04 -4.45
N SER A 24 -16.22 12.71 -5.24
CA SER A 24 -16.34 12.46 -6.68
C SER A 24 -15.70 11.14 -7.11
N THR A 25 -16.09 10.65 -8.29
CA THR A 25 -15.43 9.49 -8.93
C THR A 25 -13.97 9.77 -9.26
N GLU A 26 -13.62 11.04 -9.50
CA GLU A 26 -12.25 11.47 -9.77
C GLU A 26 -11.38 11.38 -8.51
N ASP A 27 -11.93 11.68 -7.33
CA ASP A 27 -11.20 11.53 -6.06
C ASP A 27 -10.86 10.06 -5.75
N ILE A 28 -11.67 9.13 -6.26
CA ILE A 28 -11.48 7.69 -6.05
C ILE A 28 -10.56 7.09 -7.14
N LEU A 29 -10.87 7.35 -8.40
CA LEU A 29 -10.30 6.68 -9.58
C LEU A 29 -9.35 7.54 -10.42
N GLY A 30 -9.24 8.85 -10.12
CA GLY A 30 -8.31 9.74 -10.80
C GLY A 30 -6.86 9.34 -10.57
N GLU A 31 -5.95 9.92 -11.37
CA GLU A 31 -4.53 9.58 -11.38
C GLU A 31 -3.85 9.72 -10.00
N SER A 32 -4.26 10.73 -9.24
CA SER A 32 -3.84 10.99 -7.85
C SER A 32 -4.88 10.59 -6.80
N GLY A 33 -5.94 9.88 -7.20
CA GLY A 33 -7.06 9.50 -6.36
C GLY A 33 -6.72 8.44 -5.30
N LEU A 34 -7.70 8.15 -4.45
CA LEU A 34 -7.62 7.22 -3.33
C LEU A 34 -7.00 5.87 -3.72
N MET A 35 -7.40 5.31 -4.87
CA MET A 35 -6.91 4.02 -5.36
C MET A 35 -5.40 4.04 -5.65
N SER A 36 -4.89 5.13 -6.25
CA SER A 36 -3.45 5.33 -6.51
C SER A 36 -2.66 5.39 -5.20
N GLN A 37 -3.20 6.13 -4.22
CA GLN A 37 -2.58 6.26 -2.90
C GLN A 37 -2.56 4.95 -2.11
N ILE A 38 -3.66 4.17 -2.13
CA ILE A 38 -3.75 2.87 -1.46
C ILE A 38 -2.73 1.91 -2.04
N LYS A 39 -2.65 1.78 -3.38
CA LYS A 39 -1.66 0.91 -4.04
C LYS A 39 -0.24 1.28 -3.63
N LYS A 40 0.11 2.57 -3.68
CA LYS A 40 1.43 3.05 -3.28
C LYS A 40 1.76 2.68 -1.83
N ARG A 41 0.86 3.03 -0.90
CA ARG A 41 1.01 2.76 0.53
C ARG A 41 1.10 1.27 0.85
N LEU A 42 0.42 0.42 0.08
CA LEU A 42 0.47 -1.03 0.22
C LEU A 42 1.82 -1.58 -0.24
N VAL A 43 2.30 -1.16 -1.41
CA VAL A 43 3.61 -1.56 -1.95
C VAL A 43 4.74 -1.13 -1.00
N GLU A 44 4.72 0.12 -0.53
CA GLU A 44 5.72 0.62 0.43
C GLU A 44 5.76 -0.21 1.72
N ARG A 45 4.58 -0.64 2.23
CA ARG A 45 4.49 -1.49 3.42
C ARG A 45 4.96 -2.92 3.16
N ALA A 46 4.64 -3.48 2.00
CA ALA A 46 5.12 -4.81 1.61
C ALA A 46 6.65 -4.82 1.53
N LEU A 47 7.23 -3.85 0.81
CA LEU A 47 8.69 -3.68 0.71
C LEU A 47 9.36 -3.44 2.06
N ALA A 48 8.75 -2.62 2.93
CA ALA A 48 9.25 -2.41 4.29
C ALA A 48 9.17 -3.69 5.14
N GLY A 49 8.13 -4.50 4.96
CA GLY A 49 7.96 -5.80 5.60
C GLY A 49 9.04 -6.79 5.19
N GLU A 50 9.32 -6.89 3.89
CA GLU A 50 10.40 -7.74 3.34
C GLU A 50 11.77 -7.31 3.87
N LEU A 51 12.08 -6.01 3.88
CA LEU A 51 13.33 -5.50 4.46
C LEU A 51 13.46 -5.83 5.95
N ASN A 52 12.38 -5.67 6.73
CA ASN A 52 12.38 -6.01 8.15
C ASN A 52 12.55 -7.51 8.39
N HIS A 53 11.98 -8.35 7.52
CA HIS A 53 12.16 -9.80 7.58
C HIS A 53 13.60 -10.20 7.23
N HIS A 54 14.14 -9.64 6.14
CA HIS A 54 15.51 -9.91 5.71
C HIS A 54 16.56 -9.49 6.74
N LEU A 55 16.44 -8.29 7.31
CA LEU A 55 17.38 -7.82 8.35
C LEU A 55 17.28 -8.61 9.66
N LYS A 56 16.13 -9.22 9.96
CA LYS A 56 15.96 -10.11 11.12
C LYS A 56 16.40 -11.55 10.86
N SER A 57 16.57 -11.92 9.59
CA SER A 57 17.06 -13.25 9.19
C SER A 57 18.59 -13.35 9.18
N GLU A 58 19.30 -12.23 9.30
CA GLU A 58 20.72 -12.24 9.67
C GLU A 58 20.82 -12.76 11.11
N GLN A 59 21.49 -13.89 11.31
CA GLN A 59 21.54 -14.62 12.58
C GLN A 59 21.96 -13.71 13.75
N PRO A 60 21.35 -13.86 14.95
CA PRO A 60 21.62 -13.00 16.09
C PRO A 60 23.08 -13.05 16.60
N ASP A 61 23.86 -14.07 16.22
CA ASP A 61 25.22 -14.30 16.70
C ASP A 61 26.33 -13.78 15.77
N GLU A 62 25.98 -13.29 14.57
CA GLU A 62 26.94 -12.64 13.67
C GLU A 62 26.68 -11.12 13.64
N LYS A 63 27.77 -10.32 13.62
CA LYS A 63 27.63 -8.87 13.43
C LYS A 63 26.85 -8.63 12.13
N PRO A 64 25.76 -7.84 12.14
CA PRO A 64 24.97 -7.60 10.95
C PRO A 64 25.89 -7.03 9.87
N SER A 65 26.08 -7.79 8.79
CA SER A 65 26.94 -7.39 7.69
C SER A 65 26.30 -6.26 6.90
N ASN A 66 24.98 -6.08 7.01
CA ASN A 66 24.23 -5.05 6.35
C ASN A 66 23.41 -4.21 7.35
N SER A 67 23.33 -2.91 7.09
CA SER A 67 22.64 -1.95 7.95
C SER A 67 21.64 -1.14 7.14
N ARG A 68 20.54 -0.74 7.77
CA ARG A 68 19.50 0.06 7.11
C ARG A 68 20.05 1.44 6.73
N ASN A 69 20.28 1.67 5.45
CA ASN A 69 20.80 2.95 4.93
C ASN A 69 19.67 3.96 4.59
N GLY A 70 18.79 4.23 5.56
CA GLY A 70 17.71 5.21 5.42
C GLY A 70 16.56 4.80 4.49
N SER A 71 15.75 5.78 4.07
CA SER A 71 14.65 5.61 3.11
C SER A 71 14.76 6.69 2.02
N SER A 72 14.75 6.28 0.75
CA SER A 72 14.74 7.19 -0.39
C SER A 72 13.36 7.21 -1.07
N ARG A 73 13.00 8.36 -1.66
CA ARG A 73 11.76 8.49 -2.43
C ARG A 73 11.95 7.86 -3.81
N ALA A 74 11.29 6.74 -4.06
CA ALA A 74 11.17 6.18 -5.39
C ALA A 74 9.97 6.83 -6.11
N VAL A 75 10.23 7.57 -7.19
CA VAL A 75 9.20 8.03 -8.12
C VAL A 75 9.11 7.02 -9.27
N PRO A 76 7.93 6.42 -9.53
CA PRO A 76 7.76 5.58 -10.71
C PRO A 76 7.91 6.44 -11.97
N TYR A 77 8.72 6.00 -12.93
CA TYR A 77 8.89 6.66 -14.23
C TYR A 77 7.55 6.71 -14.97
N SER A 78 7.02 7.91 -15.21
CA SER A 78 5.91 8.16 -16.14
C SER A 78 6.48 8.38 -17.54
N SER A 79 6.42 7.37 -18.40
CA SER A 79 6.77 7.48 -19.80
C SER A 79 5.59 8.03 -20.61
N ASN A 80 5.48 9.35 -20.71
CA ASN A 80 4.72 10.00 -21.79
C ASN A 80 5.68 10.25 -22.96
N GLN A 81 5.58 9.43 -24.02
CA GLN A 81 6.16 9.73 -25.32
C GLN A 81 5.05 10.18 -26.27
N ALA A 82 5.32 11.29 -26.95
CA ALA A 82 4.47 12.00 -27.92
C ALA A 82 4.27 11.23 -29.23
#